data_AF-A0A2S8NWD9-F1
#
_entry.id   AF-A0A2S8NWD9-F1
#
_cell.length_a   1.000
_cell.length_b   1.000
_cell.length_c   1.000
_cell.angle_alpha   90.00
_cell.angle_beta   90.00
_cell.angle_gamma   90.00
#
_symmetry.space_group_name_H-M   'P 1'
#
loop_
_entity.id
_entity.type
_entity.pdbx_description
1 polymer ?
#
loop_
_entity_poly.entity_id
_entity_poly.type
_entity_poly.pdbx_seq_one_letter_code
_entity_poly.pdbx_strand_id
1 'polypeptide(L)'
;MNAQIAERSDSFFMMNFEITFKGVQAWLDIAGHPMDDSKLFRLLFSSNYLQEQAEILRMIVYRYEDVFFQANRTALHEQNSDIQADVHEPIHQLLLKMMNQKIIAGEDNALLDLYLILQKDMQSESPRYTTLHHFFDEML
;
A
#
# COMPACT_ATOMS: atom_id res chain seq x y z
N MET A 1 -15.95 17.09 1.10
CA MET A 1 -15.89 15.78 0.44
C MET A 1 -14.71 15.60 -0.53
N ASN A 2 -13.86 16.62 -0.77
CA ASN A 2 -12.83 16.54 -1.82
C ASN A 2 -11.42 16.18 -1.32
N ALA A 3 -11.06 16.47 -0.06
CA ALA A 3 -9.69 16.22 0.45
C ALA A 3 -9.36 14.73 0.58
N GLN A 4 -10.30 13.92 1.09
CA GLN A 4 -10.11 12.47 1.23
C GLN A 4 -10.05 11.73 -0.10
N ILE A 5 -10.69 12.26 -1.15
CA ILE A 5 -10.63 11.67 -2.49
C ILE A 5 -9.26 12.00 -3.13
N ALA A 6 -8.75 13.22 -2.92
CA ALA A 6 -7.43 13.64 -3.39
C ALA A 6 -6.29 12.86 -2.71
N GLU A 7 -6.30 12.71 -1.38
CA GLU A 7 -5.26 11.94 -0.67
C GLU A 7 -5.21 10.45 -1.08
N ARG A 8 -6.38 9.88 -1.41
CA ARG A 8 -6.49 8.49 -1.90
C ARG A 8 -6.00 8.35 -3.34
N SER A 9 -6.26 9.34 -4.22
CA SER A 9 -5.68 9.32 -5.57
C SER A 9 -4.17 9.43 -5.51
N ASP A 10 -3.62 10.25 -4.62
CA ASP A 10 -2.18 10.46 -4.49
C ASP A 10 -1.47 9.19 -4.01
N SER A 11 -2.05 8.47 -3.05
CA SER A 11 -1.55 7.16 -2.61
C SER A 11 -1.58 6.13 -3.75
N PHE A 12 -2.64 6.12 -4.56
CA PHE A 12 -2.72 5.24 -5.73
C PHE A 12 -1.64 5.59 -6.75
N PHE A 13 -1.43 6.87 -7.05
CA PHE A 13 -0.37 7.30 -7.96
C PHE A 13 1.03 6.94 -7.43
N MET A 14 1.32 7.17 -6.15
CA MET A 14 2.63 6.81 -5.56
C MET A 14 2.88 5.30 -5.65
N MET A 15 1.90 4.48 -5.29
CA MET A 15 2.04 3.03 -5.38
C MET A 15 2.15 2.55 -6.83
N ASN A 16 1.48 3.20 -7.79
CA ASN A 16 1.43 2.75 -9.17
C ASN A 16 2.67 3.18 -9.98
N PHE A 17 3.36 4.24 -9.55
CA PHE A 17 4.45 4.83 -10.35
C PHE A 17 5.83 4.79 -9.68
N GLU A 18 5.95 4.80 -8.34
CA GLU A 18 7.22 5.21 -7.71
C GLU A 18 7.62 4.49 -6.42
N ILE A 19 6.68 3.94 -5.64
CA ILE A 19 7.00 3.18 -4.42
C ILE A 19 6.26 1.85 -4.36
N THR A 20 6.99 0.76 -4.13
CA THR A 20 6.42 -0.58 -4.01
C THR A 20 5.89 -0.85 -2.61
N PHE A 21 5.08 -1.89 -2.46
CA PHE A 21 4.51 -2.27 -1.16
C PHE A 21 5.61 -2.59 -0.13
N LYS A 22 6.59 -3.43 -0.51
CA LYS A 22 7.79 -3.68 0.32
C LYS A 22 8.65 -2.44 0.53
N GLY A 23 8.69 -1.51 -0.43
CA GLY A 23 9.36 -0.22 -0.25
C GLY A 23 8.77 0.59 0.90
N VAL A 24 7.44 0.70 0.97
CA VAL A 24 6.75 1.35 2.10
C VAL A 24 7.00 0.59 3.41
N GLN A 25 6.92 -0.74 3.39
CA GLN A 25 7.14 -1.58 4.57
C GLN A 25 8.55 -1.40 5.17
N ALA A 26 9.59 -1.49 4.33
CA ALA A 26 10.98 -1.32 4.76
C ALA A 26 11.23 0.08 5.33
N TRP A 27 10.61 1.10 4.75
CA TRP A 27 10.76 2.47 5.23
C TRP A 27 10.06 2.69 6.59
N LEU A 28 8.88 2.13 6.79
CA LEU A 28 8.19 2.17 8.08
C LEU A 28 9.00 1.46 9.18
N ASP A 29 9.65 0.35 8.85
CA ASP A 29 10.54 -0.36 9.76
C ASP A 29 11.74 0.52 10.19
N ILE A 30 12.41 1.16 9.22
CA ILE A 30 13.50 2.12 9.48
C ILE A 30 13.04 3.29 10.36
N ALA A 31 11.80 3.76 10.18
CA ALA A 31 11.20 4.82 10.98
C ALA A 31 10.76 4.38 12.39
N GLY A 32 10.93 3.10 12.75
CA GLY A 32 10.54 2.56 14.05
C GLY A 32 9.05 2.20 14.16
N HIS A 33 8.37 2.07 13.02
CA HIS A 33 6.95 1.71 12.91
C HIS A 33 6.76 0.40 12.12
N PRO A 34 7.34 -0.74 12.54
CA PRO A 34 7.21 -2.00 11.81
C PRO A 34 5.74 -2.39 11.65
N MET A 35 5.34 -2.71 10.42
CA MET A 35 3.99 -3.17 10.09
C MET A 35 4.06 -4.49 9.33
N ASP A 36 3.22 -5.44 9.73
CA ASP A 36 2.94 -6.63 8.92
C ASP A 36 2.14 -6.25 7.66
N ASP A 37 2.09 -7.19 6.71
CA ASP A 37 1.45 -6.96 5.41
C ASP A 37 -0.04 -6.61 5.55
N SER A 38 -0.76 -7.24 6.48
CA SER A 38 -2.20 -6.97 6.67
C SER A 38 -2.44 -5.55 7.19
N LYS A 39 -1.67 -5.11 8.18
CA LYS A 39 -1.75 -3.74 8.73
C LYS A 39 -1.37 -2.69 7.69
N LEU A 40 -0.28 -2.92 6.96
CA LEU A 40 0.16 -1.99 5.92
C LEU A 40 -0.86 -1.94 4.77
N PHE A 41 -1.36 -3.08 4.33
CA PHE A 41 -2.39 -3.14 3.30
C PHE A 41 -3.64 -2.37 3.73
N ARG A 42 -4.08 -2.54 4.99
CA ARG A 42 -5.23 -1.80 5.53
C ARG A 42 -4.98 -0.30 5.61
N LEU A 43 -3.79 0.12 6.08
CA LEU A 43 -3.40 1.53 6.15
C LEU A 43 -3.45 2.20 4.77
N LEU A 44 -2.92 1.53 3.74
CA LEU A 44 -2.88 2.06 2.38
C LEU A 44 -4.23 1.95 1.66
N PHE A 45 -5.07 0.98 2.03
CA PHE A 45 -6.34 0.71 1.36
C PHE A 45 -7.55 1.44 1.98
N SER A 46 -7.64 1.58 3.30
CA SER A 46 -8.87 2.01 4.01
C SER A 46 -8.74 3.42 4.61
N SER A 47 -9.79 4.25 4.51
CA SER A 47 -9.71 5.61 5.09
C SER A 47 -9.99 5.71 6.57
N ASN A 48 -10.72 4.75 7.15
CA ASN A 48 -11.11 4.86 8.55
C ASN A 48 -9.91 4.63 9.48
N TYR A 49 -8.91 3.87 9.01
CA TYR A 49 -7.61 3.75 9.64
C TYR A 49 -6.77 5.05 9.54
N LEU A 50 -7.08 5.93 8.57
CA LEU A 50 -6.37 7.19 8.35
C LEU A 50 -6.64 8.24 9.42
N GLN A 51 -7.76 8.17 10.15
CA GLN A 51 -8.01 9.14 11.22
C GLN A 51 -7.10 8.91 12.43
N GLU A 52 -6.77 7.65 12.74
CA GLU A 52 -5.87 7.29 13.84
C GLU A 52 -4.39 7.36 13.44
N GLN A 53 -4.08 7.23 12.14
CA GLN A 53 -2.69 7.16 11.64
C GLN A 53 -2.31 8.26 10.63
N ALA A 54 -3.01 9.41 10.67
CA ALA A 54 -2.79 10.54 9.75
C ALA A 54 -1.32 11.03 9.70
N GLU A 55 -0.59 10.91 10.80
CA GLU A 55 0.83 11.28 10.89
C GLU A 55 1.72 10.39 10.02
N ILE A 56 1.47 9.07 10.02
CA ILE A 56 2.24 8.10 9.25
C ILE A 56 2.02 8.31 7.75
N LEU A 57 0.77 8.57 7.34
CA LEU A 57 0.47 8.82 5.92
C LEU A 57 1.10 10.14 5.44
N ARG A 58 1.03 11.20 6.26
CA ARG A 58 1.74 12.45 5.97
C ARG A 58 3.24 12.24 5.87
N MET A 59 3.80 11.38 6.73
CA MET A 59 5.22 11.06 6.67
C MET A 59 5.57 10.35 5.35
N ILE A 60 4.72 9.44 4.84
CA ILE A 60 4.88 8.80 3.53
C ILE A 60 4.84 9.86 2.41
N VAL A 61 3.83 10.74 2.42
CA VAL A 61 3.65 11.79 1.41
C VAL A 61 4.79 12.81 1.43
N TYR A 62 5.16 13.35 2.60
CA TYR A 62 6.26 14.31 2.73
C TYR A 62 7.61 13.69 2.39
N ARG A 63 7.82 12.41 2.70
CA ARG A 63 9.07 11.73 2.30
C ARG A 63 9.09 11.31 0.85
N TYR A 64 7.96 11.10 0.20
CA TYR A 64 7.93 10.95 -1.26
C TYR A 64 8.49 12.19 -1.94
N GLU A 65 8.10 13.40 -1.50
CA GLU A 65 8.72 14.63 -2.00
C GLU A 65 10.24 14.59 -1.79
N ASP A 66 10.69 14.28 -0.57
CA ASP A 66 12.13 14.20 -0.27
C ASP A 66 12.87 13.13 -1.09
N VAL A 67 12.34 11.91 -1.24
CA VAL A 67 12.97 10.79 -1.95
C VAL A 67 12.95 11.01 -3.45
N PHE A 68 11.88 11.55 -4.03
CA PHE A 68 11.84 11.95 -5.43
C PHE A 68 12.87 13.05 -5.72
N PHE A 69 12.98 14.07 -4.85
CA PHE A 69 13.97 15.13 -5.00
C PHE A 69 15.40 14.64 -4.71
N GLN A 70 15.59 13.68 -3.81
CA GLN A 70 16.89 13.09 -3.51
C GLN A 70 17.32 12.13 -4.62
N ALA A 71 16.51 11.16 -5.02
CA ALA A 71 16.80 10.21 -6.09
C ALA A 71 17.07 10.90 -7.43
N ASN A 72 16.36 11.98 -7.77
CA ASN A 72 16.68 12.78 -8.96
C ASN A 72 17.98 13.59 -8.81
N ARG A 73 18.46 13.85 -7.59
CA ARG A 73 19.77 14.46 -7.32
C ARG A 73 20.91 13.42 -7.22
N THR A 74 20.65 12.21 -6.72
CA THR A 74 21.63 11.13 -6.51
C THR A 74 21.66 10.05 -7.60
N ALA A 75 20.71 10.00 -8.54
CA ALA A 75 20.83 9.18 -9.75
C ALA A 75 22.02 9.60 -10.64
N LEU A 76 22.63 10.75 -10.35
CA LEU A 76 23.94 11.13 -10.87
C LEU A 76 25.12 10.41 -10.21
N HIS A 77 24.95 9.66 -9.09
CA HIS A 77 26.09 9.22 -8.31
C HIS A 77 26.13 7.82 -7.67
N GLU A 78 25.07 7.11 -7.29
CA GLU A 78 25.29 5.85 -6.54
C GLU A 78 24.35 4.68 -6.91
N GLN A 79 24.98 3.52 -7.16
CA GLN A 79 24.41 2.28 -7.71
C GLN A 79 23.90 1.27 -6.66
N ASN A 80 23.80 1.61 -5.37
CA ASN A 80 23.54 0.61 -4.32
C ASN A 80 22.48 1.05 -3.31
N SER A 81 21.19 0.97 -3.65
CA SER A 81 20.13 0.94 -2.64
C SER A 81 19.39 -0.38 -2.72
N ASP A 82 19.68 -1.24 -1.74
CA ASP A 82 19.19 -2.61 -1.54
C ASP A 82 17.73 -2.65 -1.05
N ILE A 83 16.91 -1.70 -1.51
CA ILE A 83 15.47 -1.70 -1.24
C ILE A 83 14.88 -2.62 -2.29
N GLN A 84 14.47 -3.83 -1.90
CA GLN A 84 13.79 -4.79 -2.77
C GLN A 84 12.44 -4.23 -3.22
N ALA A 85 12.49 -3.32 -4.19
CA ALA A 85 11.34 -2.72 -4.82
C ALA A 85 10.87 -3.63 -5.96
N ASP A 86 10.07 -4.64 -5.61
CA ASP A 86 9.45 -5.51 -6.61
C ASP A 86 8.05 -5.00 -6.96
N VAL A 87 7.94 -4.33 -8.11
CA VAL A 87 6.66 -3.89 -8.66
C VAL A 87 5.79 -5.08 -9.08
N HIS A 88 6.34 -6.28 -9.26
CA HIS A 88 5.58 -7.48 -9.63
C HIS A 88 5.15 -8.31 -8.42
N GLU A 89 5.44 -7.86 -7.20
CA GLU A 89 5.01 -8.53 -5.98
C GLU A 89 3.47 -8.71 -5.98
N PRO A 90 2.95 -9.92 -5.68
CA PRO A 90 1.51 -10.17 -5.70
C PRO A 90 0.69 -9.22 -4.84
N ILE A 91 1.14 -8.92 -3.62
CA ILE A 91 0.42 -8.04 -2.68
C ILE A 91 0.38 -6.60 -3.21
N HIS A 92 1.48 -6.11 -3.77
CA HIS A 92 1.53 -4.82 -4.43
C HIS A 92 0.53 -4.72 -5.58
N GLN A 93 0.52 -5.72 -6.48
CA GLN A 93 -0.41 -5.77 -7.60
C GLN A 93 -1.87 -5.88 -7.16
N LEU A 94 -2.14 -6.61 -6.07
CA LEU A 94 -3.47 -6.68 -5.46
C LEU A 94 -3.89 -5.32 -4.90
N LEU A 95 -2.99 -4.62 -4.19
CA LEU A 95 -3.27 -3.30 -3.64
C LEU A 95 -3.63 -2.31 -4.74
N LEU A 96 -2.84 -2.24 -5.83
CA LEU A 96 -3.13 -1.39 -6.98
C LEU A 96 -4.50 -1.69 -7.59
N LYS A 97 -4.80 -2.98 -7.79
CA LYS A 97 -6.10 -3.41 -8.32
C LYS A 97 -7.25 -2.93 -7.43
N MET A 98 -7.13 -3.08 -6.11
CA MET A 98 -8.18 -2.71 -5.16
C MET A 98 -8.33 -1.19 -5.02
N MET A 99 -7.23 -0.44 -5.03
CA MET A 99 -7.27 1.02 -5.05
C MET A 99 -7.96 1.55 -6.32
N ASN A 100 -7.66 0.98 -7.49
CA ASN A 100 -8.35 1.33 -8.74
C ASN A 100 -9.86 0.98 -8.68
N GLN A 101 -10.19 -0.21 -8.19
CA GLN A 101 -11.58 -0.62 -8.03
C GLN A 101 -12.34 0.29 -7.07
N LYS A 102 -11.68 0.73 -6.00
CA LYS A 102 -12.23 1.69 -5.04
C LYS A 102 -12.51 3.07 -5.66
N ILE A 103 -11.65 3.53 -6.58
CA ILE A 103 -11.84 4.78 -7.32
C ILE A 103 -13.04 4.66 -8.28
N ILE A 104 -13.16 3.55 -9.00
CA ILE A 104 -14.19 3.35 -10.03
C ILE A 104 -15.56 3.03 -9.44
N ALA A 105 -15.61 2.09 -8.49
CA ALA A 105 -16.84 1.46 -8.01
C ALA A 105 -17.17 1.79 -6.54
N GLY A 106 -16.30 2.53 -5.84
CA GLY A 106 -16.47 2.85 -4.42
C GLY A 106 -15.89 1.80 -3.48
N GLU A 107 -15.80 2.15 -2.20
CA GLU A 107 -15.09 1.40 -1.16
C GLU A 107 -15.75 0.06 -0.82
N ASP A 108 -17.07 0.03 -0.66
CA ASP A 108 -17.81 -1.19 -0.31
C ASP A 108 -17.66 -2.28 -1.38
N ASN A 109 -17.71 -1.88 -2.66
CA ASN A 109 -17.52 -2.81 -3.77
C ASN A 109 -16.08 -3.32 -3.83
N ALA A 110 -15.09 -2.45 -3.58
CA ALA A 110 -13.70 -2.87 -3.53
C ALA A 110 -13.40 -3.83 -2.35
N LEU A 111 -14.03 -3.61 -1.19
CA LEU A 111 -13.94 -4.53 -0.05
C LEU A 111 -14.58 -5.88 -0.35
N LEU A 112 -15.75 -5.89 -1.00
CA LEU A 112 -16.41 -7.13 -1.40
C LEU A 112 -15.57 -7.91 -2.42
N ASP A 113 -14.97 -7.23 -3.40
CA ASP A 113 -14.06 -7.83 -4.36
C ASP A 113 -12.80 -8.40 -3.69
N LEU A 114 -12.21 -7.66 -2.74
CA LEU A 114 -11.07 -8.12 -1.95
C LEU A 114 -11.42 -9.39 -1.16
N TYR A 115 -12.58 -9.40 -0.49
CA TYR A 115 -13.06 -10.57 0.24
C TYR A 115 -13.16 -11.80 -0.66
N LEU A 116 -13.78 -11.67 -1.84
CA LEU A 116 -13.91 -12.78 -2.79
C LEU A 116 -12.55 -13.27 -3.30
N ILE A 117 -11.60 -12.36 -3.55
CA ILE A 117 -10.25 -12.71 -4.00
C ILE A 117 -9.52 -13.52 -2.93
N LEU A 118 -9.55 -13.08 -1.67
CA LEU A 118 -8.86 -13.74 -0.56
C LEU A 118 -9.50 -15.10 -0.24
N GLN A 119 -10.83 -15.20 -0.22
CA GLN A 119 -11.53 -16.47 -0.01
C GLN A 119 -11.19 -17.50 -1.11
N LYS A 120 -11.10 -17.06 -2.36
CA LYS A 120 -10.69 -17.93 -3.46
C LYS A 120 -9.22 -18.35 -3.36
N ASP A 121 -8.35 -17.43 -2.93
CA ASP A 121 -6.93 -17.71 -2.74
C ASP A 121 -6.69 -18.72 -1.60
N MET A 122 -7.45 -18.64 -0.50
CA MET A 122 -7.41 -19.62 0.60
C MET A 122 -7.71 -21.06 0.15
N GLN A 123 -8.53 -21.22 -0.90
CA GLN A 123 -8.91 -22.52 -1.45
C GLN A 123 -7.96 -23.00 -2.57
N SER A 124 -6.96 -22.20 -2.94
CA SER A 124 -5.99 -22.51 -3.98
C SER A 124 -4.94 -23.52 -3.51
N GLU A 125 -4.44 -24.34 -4.43
CA GLU A 125 -3.30 -25.25 -4.18
C GLU A 125 -2.00 -24.47 -3.87
N SER A 126 -1.90 -23.24 -4.36
CA SER A 126 -0.76 -22.35 -4.14
C SER A 126 -1.26 -20.93 -3.77
N PRO A 127 -1.63 -20.69 -2.50
CA PRO A 127 -2.13 -19.39 -2.07
C PRO A 127 -1.04 -18.32 -2.17
N ARG A 128 -1.39 -17.15 -2.72
CA ARG A 128 -0.46 -16.04 -2.96
C ARG A 128 -0.56 -14.91 -1.93
N TYR A 129 -1.67 -14.85 -1.19
CA TYR A 129 -1.98 -13.77 -0.26
C TYR A 129 -2.14 -14.27 1.18
N THR A 130 -1.35 -15.28 1.58
CA THR A 130 -1.45 -15.92 2.89
C THR A 130 -1.38 -14.93 4.05
N THR A 131 -0.54 -13.90 3.93
CA THR A 131 -0.39 -12.85 4.95
C THR A 131 -1.60 -11.91 5.04
N LEU A 132 -2.53 -11.97 4.08
CA LEU A 132 -3.78 -11.20 4.04
C LEU A 132 -5.02 -12.05 4.33
N HIS A 133 -4.93 -13.37 4.51
CA HIS A 133 -6.12 -14.22 4.70
C HIS A 133 -6.96 -13.84 5.92
N HIS A 134 -6.32 -13.27 6.95
CA HIS A 134 -6.97 -12.78 8.16
C HIS A 134 -7.36 -11.30 8.11
N PHE A 135 -7.27 -10.65 6.94
CA PHE A 135 -7.52 -9.22 6.77
C PHE A 135 -8.88 -8.77 7.33
N PHE A 136 -9.92 -9.60 7.18
CA PHE A 136 -11.27 -9.29 7.63
C PHE A 136 -11.57 -9.75 9.06
N ASP A 137 -10.75 -10.63 9.64
CA ASP A 137 -10.94 -11.13 11.00
C ASP A 137 -10.73 -10.01 12.03
N GLU A 138 -9.87 -9.04 11.71
CA GLU A 138 -9.57 -7.86 12.55
C GLU A 138 -10.50 -6.66 12.27
N MET A 139 -11.64 -6.84 11.57
CA MET A 139 -12.63 -5.77 11.32
C MET A 139 -13.89 -5.85 12.20
N LEU A 140 -14.08 -6.95 12.92
CA LEU A 140 -15.20 -7.22 13.83
C LEU A 140 -14.78 -7.09 15.29
#